data_AF-A0A6V8HDW6-F1
#
_entry.id   AF-A0A6V8HDW6-F1
#
_cell.length_a   1.000
_cell.length_b   1.000
_cell.length_c   1.000
_cell.angle_alpha   90.00
_cell.angle_beta   90.00
_cell.angle_gamma   90.00
#
_symmetry.space_group_name_H-M   'P 1'
#
loop_
_entity.id
_entity.type
_entity.pdbx_description
1 polymer ?
#
loop_
_entity_poly.entity_id
_entity_poly.type
_entity_poly.pdbx_seq_one_letter_code
_entity_poly.pdbx_strand_id
1 'polypeptide(L)'
;MKVGRVAIITRGRYAGKKVVIIQPQDTGSKAHPFSYALVAGIERYPSKVTRRMGAKKVEKRSRIKPFIKVVNYNHLMPTRYTLELEGLKGVVSNDTFKEVSQREDAKKTVKKALEERYTSGKNRWFFTPLLDNVDNHRKLCHSPVHKRDPSTESETLRRCFPLLDLTSRSFSAVIQELNSELLVPVVLFYLVLRGLDTIEDDMALPLDRKVPLLRNFYNIMKIDGWQFHESREKDRELLENFDVVITELKKLKPEYYAVIEEMTIKMGNGMADYAQNDELIQNGVQTVDDYELYCHYVAGLVGEGLTKLFLLSGYGDPKLAELPSLTESMGQLLQKNNIIRDVREDWEEGRRWYPRDIWIKHVDKWDDIFDNKYEEKALNCVSEMVLNGLKHFVFRNPDVIRRNVKITRGDTCHIMIDCQQNMHGVYKVFRRYIRKIRVKNDPKDPSYLDISSRCEKIEKYIEAKGNMKELTLKATQRQKHLSIILLCLGAAIVALWLNLYPRIFEDAGGRFQKLITANIVAIGRDEL
;
A
#
# COMPACT_ATOMS: atom_id res chain seq x y z
N MET A 1 -20.38 -6.82 -23.35
CA MET A 1 -19.47 -5.65 -23.55
C MET A 1 -19.58 -5.14 -25.00
N LYS A 2 -19.25 -3.88 -25.34
CA LYS A 2 -19.38 -3.37 -26.73
C LYS A 2 -18.11 -3.64 -27.57
N VAL A 3 -18.30 -3.93 -28.87
CA VAL A 3 -17.22 -4.03 -29.87
C VAL A 3 -16.42 -2.72 -29.91
N GLY A 4 -15.10 -2.81 -30.09
CA GLY A 4 -14.21 -1.66 -30.13
C GLY A 4 -13.88 -1.07 -28.75
N ARG A 5 -14.49 -1.56 -27.67
CA ARG A 5 -14.13 -1.12 -26.31
C ARG A 5 -12.77 -1.68 -25.93
N VAL A 6 -11.95 -0.84 -25.28
CA VAL A 6 -10.67 -1.26 -24.74
C VAL A 6 -10.85 -1.82 -23.34
N ALA A 7 -10.24 -2.96 -23.10
CA ALA A 7 -10.18 -3.63 -21.81
C ALA A 7 -8.73 -3.94 -21.43
N ILE A 8 -8.50 -4.23 -20.16
CA ILE A 8 -7.22 -4.71 -19.65
C ILE A 8 -7.42 -6.16 -19.20
N ILE A 9 -6.52 -7.05 -19.63
CA ILE A 9 -6.53 -8.43 -19.14
C ILE A 9 -6.03 -8.44 -17.71
N THR A 10 -6.81 -9.02 -16.79
CA THR A 10 -6.47 -9.05 -15.35
C THR A 10 -5.73 -10.33 -14.95
N ARG A 11 -5.82 -11.42 -15.74
CA ARG A 11 -5.25 -12.73 -15.40
C ARG A 11 -4.57 -13.45 -16.58
N GLY A 12 -3.59 -14.30 -16.27
CA GLY A 12 -2.87 -15.16 -17.22
C GLY A 12 -1.65 -14.50 -17.89
N ARG A 13 -1.07 -15.17 -18.90
CA ARG A 13 0.17 -14.76 -19.60
C ARG A 13 0.16 -13.32 -20.13
N TYR A 14 -1.02 -12.79 -20.48
CA TYR A 14 -1.20 -11.45 -21.03
C TYR A 14 -1.79 -10.46 -20.02
N ALA A 15 -1.72 -10.76 -18.72
CA ALA A 15 -2.17 -9.84 -17.67
C ALA A 15 -1.45 -8.49 -17.78
N GLY A 16 -2.19 -7.39 -17.54
CA GLY A 16 -1.70 -6.02 -17.70
C GLY A 16 -1.62 -5.53 -19.15
N LYS A 17 -1.91 -6.36 -20.14
CA LYS A 17 -1.93 -5.92 -21.55
C LYS A 17 -3.27 -5.28 -21.90
N LYS A 18 -3.19 -4.18 -22.65
CA LYS A 18 -4.36 -3.50 -23.25
C LYS A 18 -4.85 -4.31 -24.45
N VAL A 19 -6.15 -4.54 -24.49
CA VAL A 19 -6.80 -5.29 -25.56
C VAL A 19 -8.04 -4.57 -26.06
N VAL A 20 -8.38 -4.76 -27.32
CA VAL A 20 -9.63 -4.31 -27.94
C VAL A 20 -10.55 -5.50 -28.06
N ILE A 21 -11.81 -5.32 -27.69
CA ILE A 21 -12.86 -6.31 -27.87
C ILE A 21 -13.28 -6.32 -29.34
N ILE A 22 -13.02 -7.44 -30.03
CA ILE A 22 -13.41 -7.64 -31.43
C ILE A 22 -14.84 -8.19 -31.48
N GLN A 23 -15.09 -9.25 -30.71
CA GLN A 23 -16.39 -9.90 -30.69
C GLN A 23 -16.78 -10.29 -29.26
N PRO A 24 -17.81 -9.65 -28.68
CA PRO A 24 -18.40 -10.09 -27.42
C PRO A 24 -19.24 -11.36 -27.64
N GLN A 25 -19.23 -12.28 -26.68
CA GLN A 25 -20.04 -13.49 -26.64
C GLN A 25 -20.67 -13.62 -25.26
N ASP A 26 -21.87 -13.06 -25.13
CA ASP A 26 -22.54 -12.91 -23.83
C ASP A 26 -23.20 -14.22 -23.35
N THR A 27 -23.65 -15.08 -24.27
CA THR A 27 -24.37 -16.34 -23.98
C THR A 27 -23.47 -17.58 -23.89
N GLY A 28 -22.15 -17.44 -24.06
CA GLY A 28 -21.23 -18.57 -24.16
C GLY A 28 -21.38 -19.38 -25.46
N SER A 29 -20.53 -20.39 -25.63
CA SER A 29 -20.55 -21.33 -26.76
C SER A 29 -20.37 -22.76 -26.28
N LYS A 30 -20.57 -23.76 -27.15
CA LYS A 30 -20.38 -25.18 -26.80
C LYS A 30 -18.97 -25.49 -26.25
N ALA A 31 -17.95 -24.77 -26.70
CA ALA A 31 -16.57 -24.93 -26.22
C ALA A 31 -16.27 -24.12 -24.94
N HIS A 32 -17.01 -23.04 -24.71
CA HIS A 32 -16.83 -22.14 -23.58
C HIS A 32 -18.20 -21.77 -23.00
N PRO A 33 -18.71 -22.50 -21.99
CA PRO A 33 -20.07 -22.32 -21.48
C PRO A 33 -20.27 -21.00 -20.72
N PHE A 34 -19.18 -20.31 -20.39
CA PHE A 34 -19.18 -19.01 -19.72
C PHE A 34 -19.18 -17.85 -20.73
N SER A 35 -19.56 -16.65 -20.29
CA SER A 35 -19.49 -15.45 -21.12
C SER A 35 -18.04 -14.99 -21.36
N TYR A 36 -17.72 -14.65 -22.61
CA TYR A 36 -16.35 -14.34 -23.03
C TYR A 36 -16.31 -13.29 -24.14
N ALA A 37 -15.10 -12.84 -24.48
CA ALA A 37 -14.84 -12.01 -25.65
C ALA A 37 -13.62 -12.51 -26.43
N LEU A 38 -13.70 -12.34 -27.74
CA LEU A 38 -12.56 -12.42 -28.64
C LEU A 38 -11.85 -11.07 -28.62
N VAL A 39 -10.58 -11.07 -28.23
CA VAL A 39 -9.80 -9.84 -28.05
C VAL A 39 -8.54 -9.86 -28.88
N ALA A 40 -8.13 -8.67 -29.34
CA ALA A 40 -6.81 -8.43 -29.93
C ALA A 40 -6.02 -7.44 -29.07
N GLY A 41 -4.74 -7.74 -28.85
CA GLY A 41 -3.85 -6.91 -28.05
C GLY A 41 -2.44 -6.86 -28.61
N ILE A 42 -1.59 -6.10 -27.93
CA ILE A 42 -0.17 -5.95 -28.27
C ILE A 42 0.67 -6.76 -27.29
N GLU A 43 1.40 -7.76 -27.78
CA GLU A 43 2.35 -8.54 -26.98
C GLU A 43 3.66 -7.77 -26.80
N ARG A 44 4.20 -7.25 -27.92
CA ARG A 44 5.40 -6.41 -27.95
C ARG A 44 5.05 -5.04 -28.49
N TYR A 45 5.14 -4.03 -27.62
CA TYR A 45 4.86 -2.63 -27.92
C TYR A 45 5.97 -2.00 -28.76
N PRO A 46 5.66 -0.95 -29.54
CA PRO A 46 6.68 -0.17 -30.21
C PRO A 46 7.58 0.52 -29.16
N SER A 47 8.88 0.60 -29.45
CA SER A 47 9.87 1.23 -28.59
C SER A 47 9.96 2.74 -28.84
N LYS A 48 10.42 3.51 -27.86
CA LYS A 48 10.61 4.96 -27.98
C LYS A 48 11.52 5.29 -29.18
N VAL A 49 10.99 6.13 -30.08
CA VAL A 49 11.71 6.67 -31.24
C VAL A 49 12.12 8.12 -30.93
N THR A 50 13.36 8.49 -31.25
CA THR A 50 13.87 9.86 -31.08
C THR A 50 14.30 10.43 -32.43
N ARG A 51 14.26 11.76 -32.59
CA ARG A 51 14.65 12.46 -33.84
C ARG A 51 16.06 12.13 -34.36
N ARG A 52 16.99 11.71 -33.50
CA ARG A 52 18.37 11.35 -33.86
C ARG A 52 18.53 9.96 -34.49
N MET A 53 17.47 9.15 -34.56
CA MET A 53 17.55 7.77 -35.07
C MET A 53 17.40 7.73 -36.59
N GLY A 54 18.27 6.98 -37.27
CA GLY A 54 18.15 6.74 -38.71
C GLY A 54 16.93 5.87 -39.09
N ALA A 55 16.47 5.98 -40.34
CA ALA A 55 15.23 5.37 -40.83
C ALA A 55 15.11 3.86 -40.53
N LYS A 56 16.19 3.08 -40.72
CA LYS A 56 16.22 1.63 -40.42
C LYS A 56 15.96 1.33 -38.93
N LYS A 57 16.46 2.17 -38.02
CA LYS A 57 16.27 2.01 -36.57
C LYS A 57 14.86 2.45 -36.14
N VAL A 58 14.30 3.45 -36.81
CA VAL A 58 12.90 3.87 -36.63
C VAL A 58 11.96 2.73 -37.02
N GLU A 59 12.12 2.16 -38.21
CA GLU A 59 11.29 1.05 -38.70
C GLU A 59 11.33 -0.14 -37.72
N LYS A 60 12.52 -0.57 -37.30
CA LYS A 60 12.67 -1.69 -36.33
C LYS A 60 12.00 -1.41 -34.98
N ARG A 61 12.05 -0.16 -34.49
CA ARG A 61 11.45 0.22 -33.20
C ARG A 61 9.95 0.44 -33.27
N SER A 62 9.41 0.74 -34.45
CA SER A 62 7.97 0.90 -34.68
C SER A 62 7.23 -0.42 -34.89
N ARG A 63 7.93 -1.55 -35.05
CA ARG A 63 7.31 -2.88 -35.25
C ARG A 63 6.47 -3.32 -34.05
N ILE A 64 5.27 -3.82 -34.33
CA ILE A 64 4.33 -4.31 -33.32
C ILE A 64 4.17 -5.81 -33.45
N LYS A 65 4.12 -6.53 -32.31
CA LYS A 65 3.74 -7.96 -32.28
C LYS A 65 2.35 -8.09 -31.64
N PRO A 66 1.28 -8.36 -32.42
CA PRO A 66 -0.04 -8.56 -31.86
C PRO A 66 -0.26 -9.98 -31.32
N PHE A 67 -1.27 -10.13 -30.48
CA PHE A 67 -1.85 -11.42 -30.12
C PHE A 67 -3.37 -11.37 -30.21
N ILE A 68 -3.97 -12.53 -30.48
CA ILE A 68 -5.42 -12.76 -30.45
C ILE A 68 -5.73 -13.88 -29.46
N LYS A 69 -6.80 -13.72 -28.69
CA LYS A 69 -7.16 -14.67 -27.63
C LYS A 69 -8.65 -14.64 -27.29
N VAL A 70 -9.17 -15.79 -26.89
CA VAL A 70 -10.47 -15.94 -26.22
C VAL A 70 -10.29 -15.65 -24.73
N VAL A 71 -11.03 -14.70 -24.16
CA VAL A 71 -10.88 -14.30 -22.75
C VAL A 71 -12.25 -14.20 -22.08
N ASN A 72 -12.41 -14.88 -20.95
CA ASN A 72 -13.60 -14.79 -20.09
C ASN A 72 -13.79 -13.34 -19.58
N TYR A 73 -15.02 -12.86 -19.51
CA TYR A 73 -15.30 -11.50 -19.03
C TYR A 73 -14.80 -11.20 -17.62
N ASN A 74 -14.80 -12.18 -16.71
CA ASN A 74 -14.24 -12.03 -15.36
C ASN A 74 -12.73 -11.72 -15.38
N HIS A 75 -12.06 -11.98 -16.50
CA HIS A 75 -10.63 -11.72 -16.69
C HIS A 75 -10.36 -10.44 -17.51
N LEU A 76 -11.40 -9.65 -17.77
CA LEU A 76 -11.33 -8.38 -18.50
C LEU A 76 -11.82 -7.25 -17.60
N MET A 77 -10.97 -6.25 -17.38
CA MET A 77 -11.39 -4.98 -16.79
C MET A 77 -11.74 -4.02 -17.93
N PRO A 78 -13.03 -3.72 -18.17
CA PRO A 78 -13.42 -2.77 -19.20
C PRO A 78 -12.93 -1.37 -18.83
N THR A 79 -12.51 -0.60 -19.83
CA THR A 79 -12.16 0.81 -19.64
C THR A 79 -13.19 1.71 -20.32
N ARG A 80 -13.18 3.00 -19.97
CA ARG A 80 -13.97 4.03 -20.65
C ARG A 80 -13.52 4.31 -22.09
N TYR A 81 -12.35 3.81 -22.50
CA TYR A 81 -11.77 4.09 -23.80
C TYR A 81 -12.31 3.14 -24.87
N THR A 82 -12.52 3.69 -26.06
CA THR A 82 -12.83 2.94 -27.28
C THR A 82 -11.69 3.11 -28.28
N LEU A 83 -11.45 2.04 -29.03
CA LEU A 83 -10.54 2.01 -30.16
C LEU A 83 -11.30 1.38 -31.32
N GLU A 84 -11.92 2.23 -32.12
CA GLU A 84 -12.59 1.81 -33.35
C GLU A 84 -11.54 1.65 -34.45
N LEU A 85 -11.37 0.39 -34.87
CA LEU A 85 -10.52 -0.01 -35.97
C LEU A 85 -11.43 -0.66 -37.02
N GLU A 86 -11.77 0.08 -38.07
CA GLU A 86 -12.72 -0.34 -39.11
C GLU A 86 -12.31 -1.68 -39.75
N GLY A 87 -11.01 -1.94 -39.88
CA GLY A 87 -10.46 -3.19 -40.44
C GLY A 87 -10.39 -4.40 -39.49
N LEU A 88 -10.89 -4.33 -38.25
CA LEU A 88 -10.86 -5.46 -37.30
C LEU A 88 -12.19 -6.21 -37.15
N LYS A 89 -13.29 -5.65 -37.66
CA LYS A 89 -14.61 -6.25 -37.54
C LYS A 89 -14.69 -7.51 -38.41
N GLY A 90 -14.96 -8.67 -37.80
CA GLY A 90 -15.07 -9.95 -38.51
C GLY A 90 -13.75 -10.68 -38.78
N VAL A 91 -12.59 -10.11 -38.41
CA VAL A 91 -11.26 -10.74 -38.65
C VAL A 91 -10.99 -11.91 -37.68
N VAL A 92 -11.54 -11.85 -36.47
CA VAL A 92 -11.37 -12.89 -35.45
C VAL A 92 -12.75 -13.43 -35.09
N SER A 93 -12.97 -14.71 -35.40
CA SER A 93 -14.16 -15.48 -35.05
C SER A 93 -13.78 -16.67 -34.16
N ASN A 94 -14.77 -17.44 -33.71
CA ASN A 94 -14.51 -18.67 -32.96
C ASN A 94 -13.76 -19.72 -33.81
N ASP A 95 -13.97 -19.73 -35.13
CA ASP A 95 -13.33 -20.69 -36.04
C ASP A 95 -11.84 -20.38 -36.26
N THR A 96 -11.44 -19.10 -36.14
CA THR A 96 -10.04 -18.66 -36.25
C THR A 96 -9.08 -19.38 -35.29
N PHE A 97 -9.60 -19.99 -34.21
CA PHE A 97 -8.79 -20.70 -33.22
C PHE A 97 -8.67 -22.21 -33.49
N LYS A 98 -9.37 -22.76 -34.49
CA LYS A 98 -9.33 -24.19 -34.84
C LYS A 98 -8.08 -24.56 -35.64
N GLU A 99 -7.67 -23.70 -36.58
CA GLU A 99 -6.53 -23.93 -37.47
C GLU A 99 -5.40 -22.91 -37.24
N VAL A 100 -4.15 -23.37 -37.38
CA VAL A 100 -2.97 -22.52 -37.19
C VAL A 100 -2.84 -21.48 -38.30
N SER A 101 -3.14 -21.85 -39.55
CA SER A 101 -3.12 -20.97 -40.74
C SER A 101 -4.02 -19.75 -40.55
N GLN A 102 -5.30 -19.97 -40.22
CA GLN A 102 -6.29 -18.93 -39.99
C GLN A 102 -5.89 -17.99 -38.84
N ARG A 103 -5.29 -18.55 -37.78
CA ARG A 103 -4.78 -17.78 -36.66
C ARG A 103 -3.62 -16.87 -37.05
N GLU A 104 -2.74 -17.33 -37.94
CA GLU A 104 -1.63 -16.52 -38.45
C GLU A 104 -2.11 -15.41 -39.37
N ASP A 105 -3.06 -15.69 -40.25
CA ASP A 105 -3.62 -14.69 -41.16
C ASP A 105 -4.41 -13.60 -40.40
N ALA A 106 -5.20 -13.98 -39.41
CA ALA A 106 -5.85 -13.02 -38.51
C ALA A 106 -4.84 -12.13 -37.77
N LYS A 107 -3.70 -12.70 -37.31
CA LYS A 107 -2.64 -11.90 -36.69
C LYS A 107 -1.96 -10.96 -37.68
N LYS A 108 -1.75 -11.34 -38.94
CA LYS A 108 -1.19 -10.46 -39.98
C LYS A 108 -2.10 -9.26 -40.22
N THR A 109 -3.41 -9.48 -40.33
CA THR A 109 -4.41 -8.41 -40.50
C THR A 109 -4.45 -7.49 -39.27
N VAL A 110 -4.48 -8.05 -38.06
CA VAL A 110 -4.43 -7.27 -36.80
C VAL A 110 -3.14 -6.46 -36.71
N LYS A 111 -2.00 -7.03 -37.12
CA LYS A 111 -0.71 -6.34 -37.12
C LYS A 111 -0.77 -5.10 -38.02
N LYS A 112 -1.23 -5.26 -39.26
CA LYS A 112 -1.34 -4.17 -40.24
C LYS A 112 -2.21 -3.03 -39.70
N ALA A 113 -3.41 -3.35 -39.18
CA ALA A 113 -4.32 -2.35 -38.61
C ALA A 113 -3.71 -1.58 -37.42
N LEU A 114 -2.97 -2.26 -36.53
CA LEU A 114 -2.31 -1.63 -35.39
C LEU A 114 -1.11 -0.77 -35.79
N GLU A 115 -0.32 -1.21 -36.78
CA GLU A 115 0.84 -0.46 -37.30
C GLU A 115 0.40 0.80 -38.07
N GLU A 116 -0.67 0.72 -38.87
CA GLU A 116 -1.29 1.87 -39.53
C GLU A 116 -1.81 2.89 -38.50
N ARG A 117 -2.52 2.41 -37.47
CA ARG A 117 -3.02 3.29 -36.41
C ARG A 117 -1.89 3.94 -35.61
N TYR A 118 -0.82 3.21 -35.29
CA TYR A 118 0.35 3.78 -34.62
C TYR A 118 1.01 4.87 -35.46
N THR A 119 1.17 4.63 -36.76
CA THR A 119 1.79 5.56 -37.71
C THR A 119 0.95 6.83 -37.89
N SER A 120 -0.39 6.72 -37.82
CA SER A 120 -1.30 7.88 -37.81
C SER A 120 -1.13 8.81 -36.61
N GLY A 121 -0.41 8.38 -35.57
CA GLY A 121 -0.18 9.16 -34.35
C GLY A 121 -1.39 9.28 -33.41
N LYS A 122 -2.53 8.68 -33.75
CA LYS A 122 -3.75 8.66 -32.92
C LYS A 122 -3.64 7.59 -31.82
N ASN A 123 -4.33 7.82 -30.70
CA ASN A 123 -4.41 6.87 -29.57
C ASN A 123 -3.04 6.38 -29.04
N ARG A 124 -2.03 7.27 -28.94
CA ARG A 124 -0.68 6.94 -28.43
C ARG A 124 -0.70 6.18 -27.10
N TRP A 125 -1.68 6.47 -26.26
CA TRP A 125 -1.91 5.79 -24.99
C TRP A 125 -2.11 4.28 -25.14
N PHE A 126 -2.66 3.78 -26.26
CA PHE A 126 -2.89 2.35 -26.49
C PHE A 126 -1.57 1.62 -26.81
N PHE A 127 -0.68 2.28 -27.53
CA PHE A 127 0.63 1.77 -27.96
C PHE A 127 1.74 1.97 -26.94
N THR A 128 1.43 2.65 -25.84
CA THR A 128 2.35 2.75 -24.71
C THR A 128 2.04 1.60 -23.75
N PRO A 129 3.04 0.79 -23.34
CA PRO A 129 2.82 -0.19 -22.28
C PRO A 129 2.29 0.54 -21.04
N LEU A 130 1.43 -0.11 -20.27
CA LEU A 130 1.24 0.33 -18.88
C LEU A 130 2.62 0.21 -18.23
N LEU A 131 3.16 1.31 -17.70
CA LEU A 131 4.57 1.46 -17.32
C LEU A 131 5.16 0.19 -16.71
N ASP A 132 5.96 -0.51 -17.50
CA ASP A 132 6.83 -1.60 -17.07
C ASP A 132 7.98 -0.99 -16.25
N ASN A 133 7.83 -0.95 -14.93
CA ASN A 133 8.95 -1.18 -14.00
C ASN A 133 8.95 -2.66 -13.57
N VAL A 134 8.54 -3.55 -14.48
CA VAL A 134 8.51 -4.99 -14.27
C VAL A 134 9.45 -5.61 -15.30
N ASP A 135 10.74 -5.29 -15.16
CA ASP A 135 11.77 -6.15 -15.71
C ASP A 135 11.73 -7.49 -14.97
N ASN A 136 11.69 -8.55 -15.76
CA ASN A 136 11.78 -9.96 -15.41
C ASN A 136 10.56 -10.60 -14.74
N HIS A 137 10.10 -11.64 -15.43
CA HIS A 137 9.23 -12.73 -14.97
C HIS A 137 9.22 -12.97 -13.46
N ARG A 138 8.31 -12.28 -12.76
CA ARG A 138 7.50 -12.91 -11.74
C ARG A 138 6.06 -12.71 -12.14
N LYS A 139 5.32 -13.82 -12.18
CA LYS A 139 3.88 -13.81 -11.94
C LYS A 139 3.64 -12.74 -10.87
N LEU A 140 2.75 -11.78 -11.12
CA LEU A 140 2.15 -10.95 -10.07
C LEU A 140 1.24 -11.82 -9.17
N CYS A 141 1.71 -13.02 -8.83
CA CYS A 141 1.39 -13.69 -7.60
C CYS A 141 2.30 -13.01 -6.58
N HIS A 142 1.78 -11.97 -5.94
CA HIS A 142 2.19 -11.72 -4.58
C HIS A 142 2.06 -13.06 -3.85
N SER A 143 3.18 -13.64 -3.46
CA SER A 143 3.15 -14.75 -2.50
C SER A 143 3.40 -14.07 -1.18
N PRO A 144 2.36 -13.87 -0.36
CA PRO A 144 2.57 -13.28 0.95
C PRO A 144 3.62 -14.11 1.68
N VAL A 145 4.48 -13.40 2.43
CA VAL A 145 5.63 -14.02 3.12
C VAL A 145 5.12 -15.14 4.04
N HIS A 146 3.94 -14.92 4.62
CA HIS A 146 3.17 -15.91 5.34
C HIS A 146 1.80 -16.09 4.66
N LYS A 147 1.43 -17.33 4.35
CA LYS A 147 0.09 -17.64 3.81
C LYS A 147 -0.78 -18.17 4.93
N ARG A 148 -1.88 -17.48 5.18
CA ARG A 148 -2.98 -17.97 6.01
C ARG A 148 -3.51 -19.29 5.43
N ASP A 149 -3.79 -20.25 6.30
CA ASP A 149 -4.45 -21.51 5.94
C ASP A 149 -5.81 -21.62 6.67
N PRO A 150 -6.91 -21.23 6.00
CA PRO A 150 -8.24 -21.26 6.59
C PRO A 150 -8.71 -22.66 7.02
N SER A 151 -8.08 -23.74 6.54
CA SER A 151 -8.47 -25.11 6.91
C SER A 151 -8.11 -25.45 8.36
N THR A 152 -7.12 -24.76 8.92
CA THR A 152 -6.61 -25.01 10.28
C THR A 152 -7.30 -24.15 11.35
N GLU A 153 -8.17 -23.24 10.93
CA GLU A 153 -8.73 -22.21 11.80
C GLU A 153 -10.09 -22.59 12.37
N SER A 154 -10.39 -22.13 13.58
CA SER A 154 -11.72 -22.18 14.17
C SER A 154 -12.73 -21.44 13.29
N GLU A 155 -14.00 -21.80 13.41
CA GLU A 155 -15.10 -21.12 12.69
C GLU A 155 -15.18 -19.63 13.06
N THR A 156 -15.02 -19.33 14.34
CA THR A 156 -14.98 -17.97 14.90
C THR A 156 -13.80 -17.15 14.36
N LEU A 157 -12.60 -17.72 14.28
CA LEU A 157 -11.45 -17.05 13.67
C LEU A 157 -11.67 -16.83 12.17
N ARG A 158 -12.22 -17.83 11.47
CA ARG A 158 -12.54 -17.68 10.04
C ARG A 158 -13.51 -16.54 9.79
N ARG A 159 -14.47 -16.29 10.70
CA ARG A 159 -15.43 -15.19 10.62
C ARG A 159 -14.82 -13.81 10.87
N CYS A 160 -13.76 -13.70 11.68
CA CYS A 160 -13.07 -12.43 11.95
C CYS A 160 -12.47 -11.80 10.67
N PHE A 161 -11.96 -12.59 9.74
CA PHE A 161 -11.31 -12.05 8.53
C PHE A 161 -12.28 -11.43 7.51
N PRO A 162 -13.46 -12.01 7.21
CA PRO A 162 -14.50 -11.30 6.47
C PRO A 162 -14.95 -10.01 7.14
N LEU A 163 -15.06 -9.97 8.48
CA LEU A 163 -15.37 -8.73 9.21
C LEU A 163 -14.25 -7.69 9.06
N LEU A 164 -12.99 -8.15 9.05
CA LEU A 164 -11.85 -7.30 8.72
C LEU A 164 -11.95 -6.78 7.29
N ASP A 165 -12.18 -7.63 6.29
CA ASP A 165 -12.30 -7.20 4.89
C ASP A 165 -13.46 -6.23 4.66
N LEU A 166 -14.56 -6.42 5.38
CA LEU A 166 -15.75 -5.56 5.33
C LEU A 166 -15.42 -4.15 5.82
N THR A 167 -14.80 -4.05 7.00
CA THR A 167 -14.52 -2.78 7.68
C THR A 167 -13.21 -2.13 7.25
N SER A 168 -12.28 -2.92 6.70
CA SER A 168 -10.89 -2.54 6.45
C SER A 168 -10.51 -2.73 4.98
N ARG A 169 -10.71 -1.68 4.18
CA ARG A 169 -10.41 -1.73 2.73
C ARG A 169 -8.94 -2.08 2.43
N SER A 170 -8.04 -1.13 2.65
CA SER A 170 -6.62 -1.29 2.27
C SER A 170 -5.76 -1.85 3.39
N PHE A 171 -6.19 -1.68 4.65
CA PHE A 171 -5.46 -2.18 5.81
C PHE A 171 -5.59 -3.70 5.95
N SER A 172 -6.72 -4.32 5.60
CA SER A 172 -6.85 -5.78 5.61
C SER A 172 -5.74 -6.47 4.80
N ALA A 173 -5.48 -5.98 3.58
CA ALA A 173 -4.43 -6.52 2.74
C ALA A 173 -3.01 -6.35 3.31
N VAL A 174 -2.78 -5.36 4.18
CA VAL A 174 -1.49 -5.15 4.86
C VAL A 174 -1.37 -6.02 6.11
N ILE A 175 -2.46 -6.13 6.88
CA ILE A 175 -2.51 -6.95 8.10
C ILE A 175 -2.31 -8.43 7.75
N GLN A 176 -2.90 -8.90 6.66
CA GLN A 176 -2.74 -10.27 6.18
C GLN A 176 -1.32 -10.64 5.72
N GLU A 177 -0.40 -9.67 5.61
CA GLU A 177 1.03 -9.91 5.32
C GLU A 177 1.88 -10.12 6.57
N LEU A 178 1.31 -9.92 7.77
CA LEU A 178 2.01 -10.13 9.03
C LEU A 178 2.37 -11.61 9.24
N ASN A 179 3.39 -11.83 10.06
CA ASN A 179 3.76 -13.18 10.47
C ASN A 179 2.66 -13.86 11.29
N SER A 180 2.69 -15.18 11.36
CA SER A 180 1.66 -15.98 12.02
C SER A 180 1.47 -15.66 13.50
N GLU A 181 2.51 -15.19 14.20
CA GLU A 181 2.45 -14.80 15.61
C GLU A 181 1.68 -13.48 15.81
N LEU A 182 1.86 -12.50 14.90
CA LEU A 182 1.26 -11.18 15.00
C LEU A 182 -0.05 -11.01 14.22
N LEU A 183 -0.33 -11.89 13.25
CA LEU A 183 -1.51 -11.78 12.39
C LEU A 183 -2.81 -11.70 13.20
N VAL A 184 -3.09 -12.72 14.03
CA VAL A 184 -4.34 -12.79 14.80
C VAL A 184 -4.43 -11.67 15.86
N PRO A 185 -3.39 -11.40 16.68
CA PRO A 185 -3.44 -10.28 17.63
C PRO A 185 -3.74 -8.94 16.95
N VAL A 186 -3.12 -8.64 15.80
CA VAL A 186 -3.33 -7.36 15.10
C VAL A 186 -4.72 -7.30 14.43
N VAL A 187 -5.23 -8.42 13.90
CA VAL A 187 -6.60 -8.49 13.39
C VAL A 187 -7.61 -8.19 14.51
N LEU A 188 -7.47 -8.85 15.66
CA LEU A 188 -8.38 -8.65 16.79
C LEU A 188 -8.26 -7.25 17.38
N PHE A 189 -7.04 -6.73 17.51
CA PHE A 189 -6.81 -5.34 17.92
C PHE A 189 -7.53 -4.36 16.98
N TYR A 190 -7.42 -4.55 15.66
CA TYR A 190 -8.13 -3.72 14.69
C TYR A 190 -9.65 -3.82 14.84
N LEU A 191 -10.21 -5.02 14.94
CA LEU A 191 -11.66 -5.24 15.04
C LEU A 191 -12.24 -4.65 16.33
N VAL A 192 -11.53 -4.75 17.44
CA VAL A 192 -11.93 -4.13 18.71
C VAL A 192 -12.02 -2.62 18.57
N LEU A 193 -10.97 -1.99 18.05
CA LEU A 193 -10.95 -0.54 17.90
C LEU A 193 -11.95 -0.05 16.86
N ARG A 194 -12.17 -0.80 15.78
CA ARG A 194 -13.20 -0.50 14.79
C ARG A 194 -14.62 -0.62 15.36
N GLY A 195 -14.86 -1.59 16.25
CA GLY A 195 -16.13 -1.69 16.97
C GLY A 195 -16.37 -0.48 17.86
N LEU A 196 -15.34 -0.03 18.59
CA LEU A 196 -15.39 1.18 19.41
C LEU A 196 -15.67 2.44 18.56
N ASP A 197 -14.94 2.60 17.45
CA ASP A 197 -15.11 3.68 16.45
C ASP A 197 -16.54 3.71 15.90
N THR A 198 -17.12 2.55 15.58
CA THR A 198 -18.50 2.43 15.06
C THR A 198 -19.55 2.90 16.08
N ILE A 199 -19.30 2.75 17.39
CA ILE A 199 -20.20 3.27 18.44
C ILE A 199 -20.04 4.79 18.59
N GLU A 200 -18.81 5.29 18.46
CA GLU A 200 -18.50 6.72 18.58
C GLU A 200 -19.11 7.51 17.41
N ASP A 201 -18.91 7.04 16.18
CA ASP A 201 -19.40 7.65 14.94
C ASP A 201 -20.94 7.65 14.82
N ASP A 202 -21.65 6.77 15.54
CA ASP A 202 -23.10 6.63 15.41
C ASP A 202 -23.85 7.83 16.02
N MET A 203 -24.17 8.81 15.17
CA MET A 203 -24.90 10.02 15.57
C MET A 203 -26.37 9.75 15.93
N ALA A 204 -26.91 8.57 15.60
CA ALA A 204 -28.27 8.20 15.99
C ALA A 204 -28.34 7.67 17.43
N LEU A 205 -27.19 7.33 18.03
CA LEU A 205 -27.12 6.80 19.39
C LEU A 205 -27.08 7.95 20.43
N PRO A 206 -28.06 8.00 21.35
CA PRO A 206 -28.09 9.01 22.42
C PRO A 206 -26.82 9.00 23.29
N LEU A 207 -26.37 10.19 23.76
CA LEU A 207 -25.12 10.31 24.54
C LEU A 207 -25.16 9.54 25.87
N ASP A 208 -26.32 9.49 26.53
CA ASP A 208 -26.54 8.72 27.76
C ASP A 208 -26.36 7.21 27.54
N ARG A 209 -26.58 6.74 26.32
CA ARG A 209 -26.30 5.36 25.91
C ARG A 209 -24.87 5.19 25.41
N LYS A 210 -24.37 6.13 24.61
CA LYS A 210 -23.05 6.08 23.96
C LYS A 210 -21.90 6.13 24.97
N VAL A 211 -21.92 7.09 25.89
CA VAL A 211 -20.80 7.32 26.83
C VAL A 211 -20.51 6.10 27.71
N PRO A 212 -21.51 5.44 28.35
CA PRO A 212 -21.26 4.23 29.12
C PRO A 212 -20.73 3.08 28.26
N LEU A 213 -21.16 2.95 27.01
CA LEU A 213 -20.67 1.92 26.09
C LEU A 213 -19.19 2.14 25.75
N LEU A 214 -18.79 3.38 25.43
CA LEU A 214 -17.39 3.71 25.12
C LEU A 214 -16.48 3.49 26.32
N ARG A 215 -16.83 4.01 27.50
CA ARG A 215 -16.00 3.89 28.72
C ARG A 215 -15.89 2.46 29.23
N ASN A 216 -16.95 1.66 29.07
CA ASN A 216 -16.96 0.27 29.55
C ASN A 216 -16.69 -0.76 28.45
N PHE A 217 -16.28 -0.35 27.26
CA PHE A 217 -16.07 -1.27 26.14
C PHE A 217 -15.07 -2.39 26.49
N TYR A 218 -14.05 -2.08 27.30
CA TYR A 218 -13.09 -3.06 27.78
C TYR A 218 -13.70 -4.17 28.65
N ASN A 219 -14.77 -3.88 29.40
CA ASN A 219 -15.52 -4.89 30.14
C ASN A 219 -16.47 -5.66 29.21
N ILE A 220 -17.05 -4.99 28.21
CA ILE A 220 -17.89 -5.62 27.19
C ILE A 220 -17.12 -6.72 26.46
N MET A 221 -15.84 -6.50 26.16
CA MET A 221 -14.96 -7.51 25.54
C MET A 221 -14.79 -8.81 26.36
N LYS A 222 -15.30 -8.87 27.59
CA LYS A 222 -15.25 -10.06 28.46
C LYS A 222 -16.58 -10.82 28.50
N ILE A 223 -17.67 -10.19 28.06
CA ILE A 223 -19.02 -10.74 28.11
C ILE A 223 -19.23 -11.72 26.95
N ASP A 224 -19.38 -13.01 27.27
CA ASP A 224 -19.63 -14.03 26.26
C ASP A 224 -20.94 -13.78 25.51
N GLY A 225 -20.90 -13.91 24.18
CA GLY A 225 -22.07 -13.75 23.33
C GLY A 225 -22.55 -12.31 23.17
N TRP A 226 -21.79 -11.31 23.60
CA TRP A 226 -22.20 -9.92 23.44
C TRP A 226 -22.27 -9.51 21.97
N GLN A 227 -23.39 -8.90 21.59
CA GLN A 227 -23.68 -8.36 20.27
C GLN A 227 -24.45 -7.06 20.42
N PHE A 228 -24.36 -6.17 19.44
CA PHE A 228 -25.03 -4.88 19.46
C PHE A 228 -25.69 -4.58 18.12
N HIS A 229 -27.03 -4.48 18.15
CA HIS A 229 -27.90 -4.35 16.97
C HIS A 229 -28.55 -2.97 16.85
N GLU A 230 -28.26 -2.06 17.77
CA GLU A 230 -28.88 -0.72 17.81
C GLU A 230 -28.20 0.25 16.83
N SER A 231 -27.00 -0.08 16.35
CA SER A 231 -26.23 0.81 15.48
C SER A 231 -26.81 0.96 14.08
N ARG A 232 -26.77 2.17 13.53
CA ARG A 232 -27.18 2.48 12.15
C ARG A 232 -26.01 2.68 11.21
N GLU A 233 -24.78 2.60 11.71
CA GLU A 233 -23.57 2.82 10.94
C GLU A 233 -23.33 1.77 9.85
N LYS A 234 -22.49 2.15 8.87
CA LYS A 234 -22.13 1.29 7.73
C LYS A 234 -21.46 -0.02 8.17
N ASP A 235 -20.69 0.03 9.25
CA ASP A 235 -19.86 -1.07 9.76
C ASP A 235 -20.57 -1.86 10.88
N ARG A 236 -21.88 -1.63 11.09
CA ARG A 236 -22.67 -2.26 12.17
C ARG A 236 -22.62 -3.79 12.20
N GLU A 237 -22.41 -4.45 11.06
CA GLU A 237 -22.31 -5.92 10.99
C GLU A 237 -21.21 -6.45 11.93
N LEU A 238 -20.14 -5.68 12.14
CA LEU A 238 -19.08 -6.00 13.11
C LEU A 238 -19.63 -6.05 14.54
N LEU A 239 -20.47 -5.09 14.93
CA LEU A 239 -21.08 -5.00 16.25
C LEU A 239 -22.16 -6.09 16.44
N GLU A 240 -22.90 -6.41 15.38
CA GLU A 240 -23.91 -7.49 15.37
C GLU A 240 -23.27 -8.87 15.54
N ASN A 241 -22.01 -9.05 15.11
CA ASN A 241 -21.27 -10.32 15.20
C ASN A 241 -20.06 -10.22 16.14
N PHE A 242 -20.09 -9.33 17.14
CA PHE A 242 -18.91 -9.04 17.95
C PHE A 242 -18.53 -10.19 18.91
N ASP A 243 -19.45 -11.12 19.16
CA ASP A 243 -19.26 -12.34 19.95
C ASP A 243 -18.12 -13.23 19.41
N VAL A 244 -17.94 -13.27 18.08
CA VAL A 244 -16.85 -14.04 17.47
C VAL A 244 -15.48 -13.40 17.76
N VAL A 245 -15.42 -12.07 17.86
CA VAL A 245 -14.20 -11.32 18.22
C VAL A 245 -13.86 -11.60 19.68
N ILE A 246 -14.84 -11.55 20.58
CA ILE A 246 -14.68 -11.87 22.01
C ILE A 246 -14.16 -13.29 22.21
N THR A 247 -14.72 -14.26 21.48
CA THR A 247 -14.33 -15.67 21.57
C THR A 247 -12.85 -15.88 21.19
N GLU A 248 -12.36 -15.16 20.18
CA GLU A 248 -10.96 -15.24 19.76
C GLU A 248 -10.02 -14.40 20.64
N LEU A 249 -10.48 -13.27 21.18
CA LEU A 249 -9.71 -12.48 22.16
C LEU A 249 -9.32 -13.32 23.38
N LYS A 250 -10.22 -14.19 23.88
CA LYS A 250 -9.96 -15.09 25.02
C LYS A 250 -8.88 -16.13 24.75
N LYS A 251 -8.54 -16.40 23.49
CA LYS A 251 -7.49 -17.36 23.09
C LYS A 251 -6.13 -16.71 22.92
N LEU A 252 -6.05 -15.38 22.96
CA LEU A 252 -4.78 -14.66 22.86
C LEU A 252 -3.91 -14.91 24.09
N LYS A 253 -2.59 -14.75 23.90
CA LYS A 253 -1.65 -14.70 25.01
C LYS A 253 -2.03 -13.54 25.95
N PRO A 254 -1.95 -13.72 27.29
CA PRO A 254 -2.35 -12.70 28.24
C PRO A 254 -1.69 -11.34 28.01
N GLU A 255 -0.43 -11.34 27.56
CA GLU A 255 0.35 -10.13 27.28
C GLU A 255 -0.23 -9.34 26.10
N TYR A 256 -0.68 -10.01 25.05
CA TYR A 256 -1.33 -9.35 23.91
C TYR A 256 -2.72 -8.83 24.27
N TYR A 257 -3.49 -9.61 25.03
CA TYR A 257 -4.81 -9.18 25.50
C TYR A 257 -4.69 -7.92 26.38
N ALA A 258 -3.72 -7.88 27.29
CA ALA A 258 -3.48 -6.73 28.16
C ALA A 258 -3.19 -5.45 27.36
N VAL A 259 -2.43 -5.54 26.27
CA VAL A 259 -2.19 -4.38 25.38
C VAL A 259 -3.48 -3.92 24.72
N ILE A 260 -4.28 -4.84 24.17
CA ILE A 260 -5.56 -4.50 23.53
C ILE A 260 -6.49 -3.84 24.55
N GLU A 261 -6.64 -4.42 25.74
CA GLU A 261 -7.45 -3.88 26.83
C GLU A 261 -7.00 -2.48 27.25
N GLU A 262 -5.71 -2.28 27.49
CA GLU A 262 -5.14 -0.97 27.86
C GLU A 262 -5.47 0.09 26.82
N MET A 263 -5.28 -0.22 25.53
CA MET A 263 -5.55 0.73 24.45
C MET A 263 -7.05 1.01 24.31
N THR A 264 -7.91 0.01 24.47
CA THR A 264 -9.37 0.19 24.46
C THR A 264 -9.83 1.09 25.60
N ILE A 265 -9.26 0.95 26.81
CA ILE A 265 -9.59 1.83 27.95
C ILE A 265 -9.23 3.28 27.63
N LYS A 266 -8.00 3.53 27.15
CA LYS A 266 -7.53 4.87 26.85
C LYS A 266 -8.35 5.51 25.72
N MET A 267 -8.57 4.78 24.62
CA MET A 267 -9.35 5.27 23.48
C MET A 267 -10.82 5.51 23.84
N GLY A 268 -11.46 4.56 24.54
CA GLY A 268 -12.87 4.67 24.92
C GLY A 268 -13.14 5.85 25.86
N ASN A 269 -12.22 6.13 26.79
CA ASN A 269 -12.31 7.32 27.63
C ASN A 269 -12.11 8.61 26.84
N GLY A 270 -11.08 8.68 25.99
CA GLY A 270 -10.85 9.85 25.15
C GLY A 270 -12.04 10.15 24.24
N MET A 271 -12.55 9.14 23.53
CA MET A 271 -13.74 9.25 22.68
C MET A 271 -14.98 9.69 23.45
N ALA A 272 -15.19 9.17 24.66
CA ALA A 272 -16.28 9.61 25.52
C ALA A 272 -16.13 11.07 25.95
N ASP A 273 -14.91 11.50 26.33
CA ASP A 273 -14.64 12.89 26.70
C ASP A 273 -14.92 13.84 25.53
N TYR A 274 -14.57 13.47 24.29
CA TYR A 274 -14.89 14.24 23.08
C TYR A 274 -16.38 14.26 22.78
N ALA A 275 -17.07 13.11 22.86
CA ALA A 275 -18.50 13.02 22.59
C ALA A 275 -19.35 13.84 23.57
N GLN A 276 -18.85 14.10 24.78
CA GLN A 276 -19.51 14.91 25.81
C GLN A 276 -19.15 16.40 25.75
N ASN A 277 -18.20 16.80 24.89
CA ASN A 277 -17.73 18.18 24.83
C ASN A 277 -18.61 19.01 23.89
N ASP A 278 -19.71 19.54 24.44
CA ASP A 278 -20.67 20.39 23.72
C ASP A 278 -20.02 21.59 23.02
N GLU A 279 -18.96 22.16 23.61
CA GLU A 279 -18.24 23.29 23.01
C GLU A 279 -17.47 22.88 21.75
N LEU A 280 -16.80 21.73 21.76
CA LEU A 280 -16.11 21.19 20.57
C LEU A 280 -17.11 20.75 19.50
N ILE A 281 -18.26 20.21 19.88
CA ILE A 281 -19.32 19.81 18.93
C ILE A 281 -19.91 21.05 18.24
N GLN A 282 -20.19 22.11 19.00
CA GLN A 282 -20.79 23.33 18.45
C GLN A 282 -19.77 24.19 17.67
N ASN A 283 -18.57 24.35 18.22
CA ASN A 283 -17.58 25.32 17.73
C ASN A 283 -16.44 24.66 16.92
N GLY A 284 -16.37 23.34 16.89
CA GLY A 284 -15.26 22.59 16.28
C GLY A 284 -13.98 22.65 17.12
N VAL A 285 -12.92 22.06 16.59
CA VAL A 285 -11.58 22.11 17.21
C VAL A 285 -11.06 23.55 17.19
N GLN A 286 -10.62 24.08 18.35
CA GLN A 286 -10.16 25.47 18.46
C GLN A 286 -8.67 25.60 18.18
N THR A 287 -7.83 24.93 18.97
CA THR A 287 -6.39 25.10 18.89
C THR A 287 -5.69 23.95 18.16
N VAL A 288 -4.46 24.21 17.71
CA VAL A 288 -3.61 23.13 17.16
C VAL A 288 -3.29 22.08 18.23
N ASP A 289 -3.17 22.48 19.50
CA ASP A 289 -2.91 21.54 20.59
C ASP A 289 -4.11 20.61 20.84
N ASP A 290 -5.34 21.14 20.78
CA ASP A 290 -6.57 20.31 20.86
C ASP A 290 -6.66 19.32 19.69
N TYR A 291 -6.26 19.77 18.50
CA TYR A 291 -6.20 18.94 17.30
C TYR A 291 -5.17 17.81 17.43
N GLU A 292 -3.99 18.11 17.97
CA GLU A 292 -2.95 17.10 18.23
C GLU A 292 -3.35 16.15 19.34
N LEU A 293 -3.99 16.66 20.40
CA LEU A 293 -4.53 15.84 21.48
C LEU A 293 -5.60 14.88 20.96
N TYR A 294 -6.50 15.34 20.08
CA TYR A 294 -7.49 14.48 19.45
C TYR A 294 -6.82 13.37 18.63
N CYS A 295 -5.87 13.74 17.77
CA CYS A 295 -5.13 12.77 16.95
C CYS A 295 -4.32 11.76 17.79
N HIS A 296 -3.83 12.17 18.96
CA HIS A 296 -3.17 11.27 19.92
C HIS A 296 -4.13 10.19 20.40
N TYR A 297 -5.33 10.57 20.86
CA TYR A 297 -6.31 9.61 21.35
C TYR A 297 -6.80 8.64 20.26
N VAL A 298 -7.13 9.13 19.06
CA VAL A 298 -7.75 8.26 18.04
C VAL A 298 -6.75 7.46 17.21
N ALA A 299 -5.48 7.89 17.12
CA ALA A 299 -4.48 7.25 16.27
C ALA A 299 -3.10 7.09 16.89
N GLY A 300 -2.66 8.01 17.76
CA GLY A 300 -1.41 7.89 18.52
C GLY A 300 -1.40 6.61 19.37
N LEU A 301 -2.49 6.37 20.12
CA LEU A 301 -2.69 5.16 20.93
C LEU A 301 -2.66 3.87 20.10
N VAL A 302 -3.19 3.89 18.87
CA VAL A 302 -3.12 2.75 17.96
C VAL A 302 -1.67 2.42 17.59
N GLY A 303 -0.86 3.46 17.33
CA GLY A 303 0.58 3.31 17.12
C GLY A 303 1.29 2.72 18.34
N GLU A 304 0.95 3.20 19.54
CA GLU A 304 1.49 2.70 20.81
C GLU A 304 1.18 1.21 20.98
N GLY A 305 -0.09 0.82 20.80
CA GLY A 305 -0.54 -0.57 20.87
C GLY A 305 0.19 -1.49 19.89
N LEU A 306 0.28 -1.09 18.62
CA LEU A 306 1.02 -1.86 17.61
C LEU A 306 2.51 -2.00 17.97
N THR A 307 3.13 -0.94 18.46
CA THR A 307 4.54 -0.95 18.88
C THR A 307 4.75 -1.93 20.03
N LYS A 308 3.87 -1.91 21.04
CA LYS A 308 3.88 -2.86 22.16
C LYS A 308 3.72 -4.31 21.68
N LEU A 309 2.79 -4.59 20.77
CA LEU A 309 2.61 -5.93 20.19
C LEU A 309 3.88 -6.40 19.45
N PHE A 310 4.53 -5.52 18.68
CA PHE A 310 5.77 -5.85 17.99
C PHE A 310 6.93 -6.17 18.95
N LEU A 311 7.08 -5.40 20.02
CA LEU A 311 8.09 -5.65 21.05
C LEU A 311 7.84 -6.98 21.78
N LEU A 312 6.59 -7.24 22.20
CA LEU A 312 6.21 -8.47 22.89
C LEU A 312 6.42 -9.74 22.03
N SER A 313 6.17 -9.64 20.73
CA SER A 313 6.38 -10.75 19.80
C SER A 313 7.86 -11.02 19.45
N GLY A 314 8.78 -10.14 19.88
CA GLY A 314 10.20 -10.23 19.54
C GLY A 314 10.55 -9.80 18.11
N TYR A 315 9.59 -9.28 17.34
CA TYR A 315 9.80 -8.78 15.98
C TYR A 315 10.08 -7.27 15.90
N GLY A 316 9.90 -6.53 16.99
CA GLY A 316 10.24 -5.11 17.10
C GLY A 316 11.67 -4.90 17.61
N ASP A 317 12.36 -3.88 17.08
CA ASP A 317 13.64 -3.43 17.65
C ASP A 317 13.40 -2.89 19.06
N PRO A 318 14.07 -3.40 20.11
CA PRO A 318 13.89 -2.94 21.49
C PRO A 318 14.04 -1.42 21.67
N LYS A 319 14.84 -0.76 20.81
CA LYS A 319 15.01 0.70 20.84
C LYS A 319 13.73 1.48 20.58
N LEU A 320 12.72 0.86 19.96
CA LEU A 320 11.42 1.51 19.76
C LEU A 320 10.73 1.84 21.08
N ALA A 321 10.99 1.07 22.15
CA ALA A 321 10.46 1.36 23.49
C ALA A 321 10.98 2.70 24.04
N GLU A 322 12.19 3.11 23.64
CA GLU A 322 12.85 4.33 24.08
C GLU A 322 12.46 5.56 23.23
N LEU A 323 11.65 5.37 22.17
CA LEU A 323 11.33 6.40 21.18
C LEU A 323 9.82 6.61 21.00
N PRO A 324 9.06 6.90 22.08
CA PRO A 324 7.59 7.06 22.01
C PRO A 324 7.15 8.18 21.07
N SER A 325 8.00 9.21 20.88
CA SER A 325 7.73 10.33 19.97
C SER A 325 7.65 9.91 18.50
N LEU A 326 8.33 8.82 18.10
CA LEU A 326 8.26 8.30 16.72
C LEU A 326 6.94 7.57 16.48
N THR A 327 6.51 6.79 17.46
CA THR A 327 5.24 6.08 17.43
C THR A 327 4.07 7.05 17.39
N GLU A 328 4.11 8.08 18.25
CA GLU A 328 3.14 9.18 18.24
C GLU A 328 3.09 9.87 16.88
N SER A 329 4.26 10.18 16.31
CA SER A 329 4.34 10.84 14.99
C SER A 329 3.73 9.99 13.87
N MET A 330 3.79 8.66 13.96
CA MET A 330 3.16 7.76 12.99
C MET A 330 1.63 7.81 13.05
N GLY A 331 1.06 7.77 14.26
CA GLY A 331 -0.39 7.87 14.46
C GLY A 331 -0.93 9.22 14.01
N GLN A 332 -0.29 10.30 14.46
CA GLN A 332 -0.57 11.68 14.06
C GLN A 332 -0.56 11.83 12.54
N LEU A 333 0.43 11.25 11.86
CA LEU A 333 0.45 11.27 10.41
C LEU A 333 -0.85 10.70 9.82
N LEU A 334 -1.13 9.43 10.12
CA LEU A 334 -2.19 8.70 9.42
C LEU A 334 -3.53 9.41 9.63
N GLN A 335 -3.75 9.93 10.83
CA GLN A 335 -4.97 10.64 11.17
C GLN A 335 -5.08 12.02 10.54
N LYS A 336 -4.04 12.86 10.65
CA LYS A 336 -4.05 14.20 10.05
C LYS A 336 -4.29 14.12 8.53
N ASN A 337 -3.75 13.10 7.87
CA ASN A 337 -4.01 12.87 6.45
C ASN A 337 -5.45 12.48 6.12
N ASN A 338 -6.09 11.67 6.97
CA ASN A 338 -7.50 11.34 6.77
C ASN A 338 -8.36 12.59 6.96
N ILE A 339 -8.14 13.36 8.04
CA ILE A 339 -8.85 14.62 8.32
C ILE A 339 -8.71 15.62 7.16
N ILE A 340 -7.50 15.82 6.64
CA ILE A 340 -7.27 16.72 5.49
C ILE A 340 -7.99 16.25 4.24
N ARG A 341 -7.99 14.93 3.98
CA ARG A 341 -8.61 14.35 2.78
C ARG A 341 -10.13 14.37 2.84
N ASP A 342 -10.69 14.09 4.01
CA ASP A 342 -12.11 13.83 4.22
C ASP A 342 -12.89 15.07 4.68
N VAL A 343 -12.22 16.23 4.79
CA VAL A 343 -12.79 17.53 5.23
C VAL A 343 -14.16 17.88 4.63
N ARG A 344 -14.41 17.49 3.37
CA ARG A 344 -15.70 17.70 2.70
C ARG A 344 -16.80 16.77 3.21
N GLU A 345 -16.48 15.50 3.41
CA GLU A 345 -17.40 14.49 3.96
C GLU A 345 -17.70 14.82 5.42
N ASP A 346 -16.68 15.21 6.19
CA ASP A 346 -16.84 15.69 7.56
C ASP A 346 -17.77 16.89 7.66
N TRP A 347 -17.62 17.88 6.78
CA TRP A 347 -18.51 19.04 6.75
C TRP A 347 -19.97 18.68 6.41
N GLU A 348 -20.18 17.78 5.44
CA GLU A 348 -21.53 17.30 5.07
C GLU A 348 -22.22 16.56 6.24
N GLU A 349 -21.42 15.93 7.11
CA GLU A 349 -21.87 15.22 8.32
C GLU A 349 -21.86 16.11 9.58
N GLY A 350 -21.54 17.41 9.43
CA GLY A 350 -21.56 18.40 10.51
C GLY A 350 -20.33 18.40 11.42
N ARG A 351 -19.30 17.62 11.10
CA ARG A 351 -18.04 17.56 11.86
C ARG A 351 -17.06 18.66 11.44
N ARG A 352 -16.25 19.15 12.40
CA ARG A 352 -15.33 20.28 12.22
C ARG A 352 -13.96 20.01 12.85
N TRP A 353 -13.12 19.27 12.14
CA TRP A 353 -11.81 18.83 12.64
C TRP A 353 -10.63 19.78 12.38
N TYR A 354 -10.75 20.70 11.42
CA TYR A 354 -9.69 21.68 11.19
C TYR A 354 -9.68 22.67 12.37
N PRO A 355 -8.52 22.90 13.03
CA PRO A 355 -8.43 23.82 14.13
C PRO A 355 -8.71 25.26 13.68
N ARG A 356 -9.49 25.99 14.47
CA ARG A 356 -9.79 27.41 14.27
C ARG A 356 -8.54 28.25 14.08
N ASP A 357 -7.50 27.99 14.87
CA ASP A 357 -6.20 28.67 14.77
C ASP A 357 -5.59 28.64 13.35
N ILE A 358 -5.91 27.62 12.55
CA ILE A 358 -5.43 27.53 11.17
C ILE A 358 -6.43 28.17 10.21
N TRP A 359 -7.68 27.71 10.20
CA TRP A 359 -8.61 28.13 9.14
C TRP A 359 -9.03 29.60 9.22
N ILE A 360 -9.05 30.20 10.42
CA ILE A 360 -9.43 31.61 10.62
C ILE A 360 -8.45 32.58 9.95
N LYS A 361 -7.22 32.15 9.67
CA LYS A 361 -6.21 32.95 8.96
C LYS A 361 -6.55 33.13 7.48
N HIS A 362 -7.39 32.26 6.92
CA HIS A 362 -7.69 32.21 5.49
C HIS A 362 -9.11 32.69 5.19
N VAL A 363 -10.08 32.34 6.04
CA VAL A 363 -11.50 32.70 5.90
C VAL A 363 -12.10 33.16 7.22
N ASP A 364 -13.14 33.99 7.16
CA ASP A 364 -13.78 34.57 8.35
C ASP A 364 -14.78 33.59 8.99
N LYS A 365 -15.42 32.75 8.17
CA LYS A 365 -16.38 31.72 8.60
C LYS A 365 -15.96 30.35 8.10
N TRP A 366 -16.24 29.31 8.90
CA TRP A 366 -15.93 27.93 8.54
C TRP A 366 -16.53 27.51 7.19
N ASP A 367 -17.81 27.84 6.95
CA ASP A 367 -18.51 27.43 5.73
C ASP A 367 -17.95 28.08 4.46
N ASP A 368 -17.24 29.20 4.57
CA ASP A 368 -16.61 29.89 3.44
C ASP A 368 -15.54 29.01 2.77
N ILE A 369 -14.94 28.04 3.48
CA ILE A 369 -13.96 27.10 2.90
C ILE A 369 -14.58 26.31 1.75
N PHE A 370 -15.88 26.02 1.80
CA PHE A 370 -16.56 25.15 0.85
C PHE A 370 -17.27 25.92 -0.27
N ASP A 371 -17.25 27.25 -0.24
CA ASP A 371 -17.73 28.10 -1.33
C ASP A 371 -16.64 28.28 -2.40
N ASN A 372 -17.00 28.02 -3.65
CA ASN A 372 -16.14 28.21 -4.82
C ASN A 372 -15.56 29.63 -4.92
N LYS A 373 -16.24 30.64 -4.37
CA LYS A 373 -15.75 32.03 -4.32
C LYS A 373 -14.42 32.16 -3.57
N TYR A 374 -14.21 31.34 -2.54
CA TYR A 374 -13.02 31.40 -1.68
C TYR A 374 -12.02 30.28 -1.98
N GLU A 375 -12.11 29.63 -3.15
CA GLU A 375 -11.30 28.45 -3.52
C GLU A 375 -9.79 28.64 -3.27
N GLU A 376 -9.21 29.78 -3.64
CA GLU A 376 -7.76 30.00 -3.43
C GLU A 376 -7.41 30.14 -1.94
N LYS A 377 -8.28 30.75 -1.14
CA LYS A 377 -8.11 30.85 0.32
C LYS A 377 -8.26 29.48 0.98
N ALA A 378 -9.26 28.71 0.55
CA ALA A 378 -9.46 27.34 1.01
C ALA A 378 -8.26 26.44 0.63
N LEU A 379 -7.68 26.60 -0.55
CA LEU A 379 -6.45 25.91 -0.96
C LEU A 379 -5.25 26.29 -0.10
N ASN A 380 -5.10 27.57 0.27
CA ASN A 380 -4.05 28.01 1.18
C ASN A 380 -4.25 27.47 2.61
N CYS A 381 -5.49 27.39 3.08
CA CYS A 381 -5.83 26.72 4.34
C CYS A 381 -5.46 25.23 4.29
N VAL A 382 -5.78 24.53 3.19
CA VAL A 382 -5.36 23.13 3.00
C VAL A 382 -3.83 23.04 2.96
N SER A 383 -3.12 23.98 2.32
CA SER A 383 -1.65 24.02 2.34
C SER A 383 -1.09 24.17 3.75
N GLU A 384 -1.69 25.01 4.61
CA GLU A 384 -1.26 25.18 6.00
C GLU A 384 -1.58 23.94 6.85
N MET A 385 -2.76 23.34 6.67
CA MET A 385 -3.10 22.05 7.28
C MET A 385 -2.14 20.95 6.83
N VAL A 386 -1.75 20.96 5.57
CA VAL A 386 -0.75 20.06 5.02
C VAL A 386 0.63 20.44 5.51
N LEU A 387 0.95 21.69 5.85
CA LEU A 387 2.20 22.07 6.48
C LEU A 387 2.28 21.55 7.92
N ASN A 388 1.20 21.66 8.67
CA ASN A 388 1.02 21.02 9.98
C ASN A 388 1.11 19.49 9.85
N GLY A 389 0.50 18.96 8.80
CA GLY A 389 0.48 17.56 8.42
C GLY A 389 1.80 17.05 7.85
N LEU A 390 2.64 17.89 7.19
CA LEU A 390 3.84 17.63 6.33
C LEU A 390 5.03 17.06 7.09
N LYS A 391 4.75 16.54 8.27
CA LYS A 391 5.16 15.17 8.49
C LYS A 391 4.74 14.28 7.27
N HIS A 392 3.50 14.14 6.75
CA HIS A 392 3.14 13.42 5.50
C HIS A 392 1.73 13.75 4.85
N PHE A 393 1.31 13.16 3.69
CA PHE A 393 0.75 13.86 2.48
C PHE A 393 -0.76 13.78 2.03
N VAL A 394 -1.31 14.98 1.66
CA VAL A 394 -2.23 15.40 0.54
C VAL A 394 -1.80 16.84 0.17
N PHE A 395 -1.76 17.38 -1.07
CA PHE A 395 -1.25 18.77 -1.30
C PHE A 395 -1.82 19.49 -2.53
N ARG A 396 -2.21 20.76 -2.34
CA ARG A 396 -2.79 21.71 -3.33
C ARG A 396 -3.62 20.99 -4.40
N ASN A 397 -4.75 20.43 -3.97
CA ASN A 397 -5.70 19.75 -4.84
C ASN A 397 -7.12 20.31 -4.58
N PRO A 398 -7.67 21.14 -5.49
CA PRO A 398 -8.99 21.76 -5.32
C PRO A 398 -10.12 20.74 -5.13
N ASP A 399 -9.94 19.53 -5.69
CA ASP A 399 -10.92 18.47 -5.53
C ASP A 399 -11.16 18.09 -4.06
N VAL A 400 -10.19 18.30 -3.15
CA VAL A 400 -10.33 17.95 -1.72
C VAL A 400 -11.49 18.71 -1.05
N ILE A 401 -11.69 19.97 -1.45
CA ILE A 401 -12.79 20.81 -0.95
C ILE A 401 -14.11 20.45 -1.63
N ARG A 402 -14.05 19.97 -2.87
CA ARG A 402 -15.23 19.71 -3.70
C ARG A 402 -15.78 18.29 -3.53
N ARG A 403 -14.93 17.32 -3.15
CA ARG A 403 -15.26 15.89 -3.05
C ARG A 403 -14.19 15.11 -2.29
N ASN A 404 -14.53 13.90 -1.84
CA ASN A 404 -13.52 13.00 -1.27
C ASN A 404 -12.51 12.54 -2.35
N VAL A 405 -11.23 12.86 -2.14
CA VAL A 405 -10.12 12.51 -3.05
C VAL A 405 -9.43 11.23 -2.57
N LYS A 406 -9.59 10.14 -3.31
CA LYS A 406 -8.97 8.84 -2.98
C LYS A 406 -7.76 8.56 -3.88
N ILE A 407 -6.72 7.94 -3.30
CA ILE A 407 -5.60 7.39 -4.07
C ILE A 407 -6.15 6.27 -4.98
N THR A 408 -5.68 6.21 -6.22
CA THR A 408 -6.14 5.18 -7.15
C THR A 408 -5.65 3.80 -6.71
N ARG A 409 -6.45 2.74 -6.94
CA ARG A 409 -6.05 1.35 -6.61
C ARG A 409 -4.70 0.95 -7.24
N GLY A 410 -4.40 1.50 -8.42
CA GLY A 410 -3.10 1.28 -9.09
C GLY A 410 -1.94 1.92 -8.33
N ASP A 411 -2.09 3.17 -7.90
CA ASP A 411 -1.07 3.85 -7.10
C ASP A 411 -0.87 3.17 -5.73
N THR A 412 -1.95 2.73 -5.08
CA THR A 412 -1.88 1.95 -3.83
C THR A 412 -1.09 0.65 -4.04
N CYS A 413 -1.39 -0.10 -5.09
CA CYS A 413 -0.66 -1.32 -5.44
C CYS A 413 0.84 -1.04 -5.69
N HIS A 414 1.16 0.05 -6.39
CA HIS A 414 2.55 0.46 -6.59
C HIS A 414 3.26 0.83 -5.29
N ILE A 415 2.60 1.55 -4.37
CA ILE A 415 3.17 1.87 -3.06
C ILE A 415 3.42 0.59 -2.26
N MET A 416 2.43 -0.32 -2.20
CA MET A 416 2.57 -1.58 -1.47
C MET A 416 3.76 -2.39 -2.01
N ILE A 417 3.85 -2.57 -3.33
CA ILE A 417 4.95 -3.31 -3.97
C ILE A 417 6.30 -2.62 -3.72
N ASP A 418 6.37 -1.30 -3.87
CA ASP A 418 7.62 -0.54 -3.69
C ASP A 418 8.08 -0.59 -2.22
N CYS A 419 7.17 -0.56 -1.24
CA CYS A 419 7.50 -0.51 0.20
C CYS A 419 7.74 -1.88 0.85
N GLN A 420 7.30 -2.99 0.26
CA GLN A 420 7.39 -4.33 0.85
C GLN A 420 8.82 -4.90 0.93
N GLN A 421 9.76 -4.42 0.10
CA GLN A 421 11.04 -5.11 -0.08
C GLN A 421 12.14 -4.65 0.89
N ASN A 422 12.19 -3.36 1.22
CA ASN A 422 13.20 -2.76 2.09
C ASN A 422 12.98 -1.24 2.27
N MET A 423 13.70 -0.64 3.22
CA MET A 423 13.70 0.80 3.48
C MET A 423 14.09 1.68 2.26
N HIS A 424 14.84 1.15 1.29
CA HIS A 424 15.17 1.93 0.08
C HIS A 424 13.93 2.15 -0.80
N GLY A 425 13.07 1.14 -0.90
CA GLY A 425 11.76 1.25 -1.54
C GLY A 425 10.90 2.33 -0.89
N VAL A 426 10.83 2.33 0.45
CA VAL A 426 10.13 3.36 1.23
C VAL A 426 10.69 4.76 0.92
N TYR A 427 12.01 4.94 1.01
CA TYR A 427 12.66 6.22 0.68
C TYR A 427 12.40 6.69 -0.74
N LYS A 428 12.36 5.77 -1.72
CA LYS A 428 12.05 6.08 -3.12
C LYS A 428 10.61 6.58 -3.27
N VAL A 429 9.65 5.95 -2.58
CA VAL A 429 8.24 6.39 -2.56
C VAL A 429 8.12 7.78 -1.96
N PHE A 430 8.73 8.01 -0.79
CA PHE A 430 8.75 9.32 -0.12
C PHE A 430 9.34 10.41 -1.02
N ARG A 431 10.53 10.16 -1.59
CA ARG A 431 11.18 11.09 -2.52
C ARG A 431 10.31 11.39 -3.75
N ARG A 432 9.59 10.39 -4.28
CA ARG A 432 8.65 10.58 -5.41
C ARG A 432 7.53 11.55 -5.04
N TYR A 433 6.95 11.44 -3.84
CA TYR A 433 5.87 12.33 -3.40
C TYR A 433 6.35 13.72 -3.00
N ILE A 434 7.50 13.84 -2.33
CA ILE A 434 8.14 15.14 -2.03
C ILE A 434 8.35 15.94 -3.33
N ARG A 435 8.91 15.30 -4.37
CA ARG A 435 9.11 15.96 -5.67
C ARG A 435 7.80 16.41 -6.32
N LYS A 436 6.72 15.63 -6.17
CA LYS A 436 5.38 16.04 -6.65
C LYS A 436 4.86 17.26 -5.90
N ILE A 437 5.09 17.36 -4.59
CA ILE A 437 4.75 18.57 -3.81
C ILE A 437 5.55 19.76 -4.31
N ARG A 438 6.87 19.63 -4.45
CA ARG A 438 7.73 20.73 -4.90
C ARG A 438 7.28 21.30 -6.24
N VAL A 439 6.87 20.46 -7.17
CA VAL A 439 6.33 20.89 -8.49
C VAL A 439 5.01 21.65 -8.36
N LYS A 440 4.19 21.33 -7.37
CA LYS A 440 2.90 21.98 -7.11
C LYS A 440 2.99 23.17 -6.15
N ASN A 441 4.14 23.40 -5.53
CA ASN A 441 4.30 24.44 -4.52
C ASN A 441 4.30 25.81 -5.21
N ASP A 442 3.31 26.64 -4.91
CA ASP A 442 3.12 27.95 -5.55
C ASP A 442 3.84 29.04 -4.74
N PRO A 443 4.74 29.83 -5.34
CA PRO A 443 5.39 30.96 -4.65
C PRO A 443 4.45 32.01 -4.05
N LYS A 444 3.18 32.06 -4.50
CA LYS A 444 2.15 32.95 -3.96
C LYS A 444 1.49 32.41 -2.69
N ASP A 445 1.67 31.13 -2.37
CA ASP A 445 1.13 30.50 -1.16
C ASP A 445 1.86 31.06 0.08
N PRO A 446 1.15 31.54 1.12
CA PRO A 446 1.76 32.03 2.35
C PRO A 446 2.69 31.01 3.02
N SER A 447 2.42 29.72 2.85
CA SER A 447 3.22 28.61 3.39
C SER A 447 4.39 28.17 2.51
N TYR A 448 4.64 28.84 1.36
CA TYR A 448 5.58 28.38 0.33
C TYR A 448 7.00 28.11 0.87
N LEU A 449 7.58 29.07 1.61
CA LEU A 449 8.94 28.96 2.15
C LEU A 449 9.04 27.83 3.18
N ASP A 450 8.01 27.73 4.01
CA ASP A 450 7.93 26.74 5.04
C ASP A 450 7.87 25.33 4.45
N ILE A 451 6.94 25.09 3.51
CA ILE A 451 6.79 23.83 2.78
C ILE A 451 8.10 23.45 2.07
N SER A 452 8.75 24.42 1.42
CA SER A 452 10.02 24.20 0.72
C SER A 452 11.11 23.73 1.69
N SER A 453 11.23 24.40 2.84
CA SER A 453 12.20 24.03 3.89
C SER A 453 11.97 22.61 4.43
N ARG A 454 10.70 22.22 4.68
CA ARG A 454 10.38 20.86 5.16
C ARG A 454 10.71 19.81 4.10
N CYS A 455 10.35 20.06 2.84
CA CYS A 455 10.67 19.17 1.74
C CYS A 455 12.19 18.94 1.61
N GLU A 456 12.98 20.01 1.75
CA GLU A 456 14.44 19.94 1.70
C GLU A 456 15.02 19.12 2.86
N LYS A 457 14.53 19.31 4.09
CA LYS A 457 14.94 18.51 5.26
C LYS A 457 14.70 17.02 5.04
N ILE A 458 13.55 16.65 4.49
CA ILE A 458 13.21 15.25 4.18
C ILE A 458 14.12 14.69 3.09
N GLU A 459 14.38 15.45 2.01
CA GLU A 459 15.29 15.02 0.95
C GLU A 459 16.72 14.81 1.47
N LYS A 460 17.25 15.76 2.27
CA LYS A 460 18.56 15.64 2.93
C LYS A 460 18.64 14.41 3.81
N TYR A 461 17.60 14.12 4.59
CA TYR A 461 17.55 12.91 5.42
C TYR A 461 17.61 11.63 4.57
N ILE A 462 16.81 11.57 3.50
CA ILE A 462 16.78 10.42 2.59
C ILE A 462 18.15 10.24 1.89
N GLU A 463 18.81 11.32 1.49
CA GLU A 463 20.14 11.29 0.87
C GLU A 463 21.22 10.82 1.85
N ALA A 464 21.23 11.34 3.08
CA ALA A 464 22.18 10.92 4.12
C ALA A 464 22.07 9.42 4.42
N LYS A 465 20.84 8.90 4.56
CA LYS A 465 20.60 7.46 4.80
C LYS A 465 20.86 6.60 3.57
N GLY A 466 20.63 7.12 2.36
CA GLY A 466 20.99 6.45 1.11
C GLY A 466 22.50 6.26 0.95
N ASN A 467 23.28 7.31 1.24
CA ASN A 467 24.74 7.31 1.10
C ASN A 467 25.44 6.44 2.16
N MET A 468 24.95 6.43 3.41
CA MET A 468 25.45 5.56 4.48
C MET A 468 25.45 4.08 4.07
N LYS A 469 24.42 3.64 3.33
CA LYS A 469 24.28 2.24 2.90
C LYS A 469 25.23 1.89 1.76
N GLU A 470 25.51 2.81 0.86
CA GLU A 470 26.48 2.62 -0.23
C GLU A 470 27.93 2.55 0.29
N LEU A 471 28.23 3.32 1.35
CA LEU A 471 29.48 3.27 2.10
C LEU A 471 29.64 1.95 2.89
N THR A 472 28.59 1.48 3.57
CA THR A 472 28.62 0.18 4.27
C THR A 472 28.74 -0.98 3.28
N LEU A 473 27.98 -0.98 2.18
CA LEU A 473 28.08 -2.03 1.16
C LEU A 473 29.49 -2.10 0.57
N LYS A 474 30.10 -0.94 0.26
CA LYS A 474 31.50 -0.86 -0.20
C LYS A 474 32.49 -1.33 0.86
N ALA A 475 32.28 -0.99 2.14
CA ALA A 475 33.12 -1.45 3.25
C ALA A 475 33.05 -2.98 3.42
N THR A 476 31.85 -3.57 3.42
CA THR A 476 31.65 -5.03 3.51
C THR A 476 32.25 -5.75 2.30
N GLN A 477 32.16 -5.16 1.10
CA GLN A 477 32.76 -5.72 -0.12
C GLN A 477 34.30 -5.64 -0.09
N ARG A 478 34.87 -4.54 0.44
CA ARG A 478 36.32 -4.39 0.67
C ARG A 478 36.83 -5.37 1.71
N GLN A 479 36.06 -5.60 2.77
CA GLN A 479 36.41 -6.52 3.85
C GLN A 479 36.35 -7.98 3.38
N LYS A 480 35.34 -8.37 2.59
CA LYS A 480 35.30 -9.67 1.90
C LYS A 480 36.48 -9.85 0.93
N HIS A 481 36.87 -8.82 0.19
CA HIS A 481 38.06 -8.88 -0.66
C HIS A 481 39.36 -9.06 0.15
N LEU A 482 39.54 -8.37 1.28
CA LEU A 482 40.69 -8.57 2.16
C LEU A 482 40.73 -9.98 2.75
N SER A 483 39.58 -10.50 3.20
CA SER A 483 39.47 -11.87 3.75
C SER A 483 39.81 -12.93 2.70
N ILE A 484 39.36 -12.77 1.45
CA ILE A 484 39.69 -13.68 0.33
C ILE A 484 41.18 -13.59 -0.02
N ILE A 485 41.77 -12.40 -0.04
CA ILE A 485 43.21 -12.24 -0.31
C ILE A 485 44.05 -12.89 0.80
N LEU A 486 43.66 -12.75 2.06
CA LEU A 486 44.31 -13.41 3.21
C LEU A 486 44.17 -14.95 3.14
N LEU A 487 43.00 -15.46 2.73
CA LEU A 487 42.77 -16.89 2.50
C LEU A 487 43.62 -17.45 1.34
N CYS A 488 43.72 -16.72 0.23
CA CYS A 488 44.54 -17.10 -0.91
C CYS A 488 46.04 -17.05 -0.58
N LEU A 489 46.49 -16.06 0.19
CA LEU A 489 47.87 -15.99 0.71
C LEU A 489 48.16 -17.15 1.67
N GLY A 490 47.23 -17.47 2.58
CA GLY A 490 47.33 -18.63 3.46
C GLY A 490 47.41 -19.95 2.69
N ALA A 491 46.58 -20.14 1.67
CA ALA A 491 46.59 -21.33 0.82
C ALA A 491 47.88 -21.44 -0.01
N ALA A 492 48.41 -20.32 -0.51
CA ALA A 492 49.68 -20.29 -1.23
C ALA A 492 50.87 -20.62 -0.31
N ILE A 493 50.86 -20.12 0.93
CA ILE A 493 51.86 -20.46 1.94
C ILE A 493 51.79 -21.95 2.29
N VAL A 494 50.59 -22.51 2.49
CA VAL A 494 50.40 -23.94 2.76
C VAL A 494 50.83 -24.80 1.57
N ALA A 495 50.54 -24.40 0.33
CA ALA A 495 50.97 -25.10 -0.87
C ALA A 495 52.49 -25.05 -1.09
N LEU A 496 53.13 -23.91 -0.78
CA LEU A 496 54.59 -23.79 -0.75
C LEU A 496 55.20 -24.67 0.34
N TRP A 497 54.58 -24.73 1.52
CA TRP A 497 55.03 -25.56 2.64
C TRP A 497 54.90 -27.06 2.34
N LEU A 498 53.79 -27.48 1.72
CA LEU A 498 53.53 -28.87 1.32
C LEU A 498 54.46 -29.34 0.19
N ASN A 499 54.88 -28.44 -0.72
CA ASN A 499 55.83 -28.78 -1.77
C ASN A 499 57.30 -28.79 -1.32
N LEU A 500 57.64 -28.07 -0.25
CA LEU A 500 59.02 -27.99 0.26
C LEU A 500 59.40 -29.13 1.22
N TYR A 501 58.44 -29.83 1.83
CA TYR A 501 58.72 -30.94 2.75
C TYR A 501 57.76 -32.13 2.59
N PRO A 502 57.96 -33.00 1.57
CA PRO A 502 57.09 -34.17 1.34
C PRO A 502 57.27 -35.32 2.35
N ARG A 503 58.17 -35.19 3.34
CA ARG A 503 58.61 -36.31 4.21
C ARG A 503 58.31 -36.17 5.71
N ILE A 504 57.45 -35.24 6.14
CA ILE A 504 57.20 -35.02 7.60
C ILE A 504 55.70 -35.16 7.95
N PHE A 505 54.94 -36.00 7.25
CA PHE A 505 53.53 -36.25 7.62
C PHE A 505 53.21 -37.73 7.67
N GLU A 506 53.71 -38.40 8.70
CA GLU A 506 53.12 -39.66 9.18
C GLU A 506 52.58 -39.59 10.61
N ASP A 507 52.67 -38.46 11.34
CA ASP A 507 52.27 -38.48 12.77
C ASP A 507 51.58 -37.23 13.35
N ALA A 508 50.99 -36.35 12.51
CA ALA A 508 50.36 -35.11 12.99
C ALA A 508 48.89 -34.90 12.56
N GLY A 509 48.17 -35.97 12.21
CA GLY A 509 46.77 -35.89 11.75
C GLY A 509 45.74 -35.46 12.82
N GLY A 510 46.05 -35.63 14.11
CA GLY A 510 45.05 -35.48 15.18
C GLY A 510 44.83 -34.06 15.74
N ARG A 511 45.77 -33.12 15.56
CA ARG A 511 45.70 -31.78 16.19
C ARG A 511 45.30 -30.66 15.24
N PHE A 512 45.50 -30.80 13.94
CA PHE A 512 45.18 -29.75 12.96
C PHE A 512 43.67 -29.67 12.66
N GLN A 513 42.96 -30.80 12.73
CA GLN A 513 41.52 -30.85 12.49
C GLN A 513 40.71 -30.12 13.57
N LYS A 514 41.18 -30.11 14.83
CA LYS A 514 40.53 -29.37 15.93
C LYS A 514 40.68 -27.84 15.81
N LEU A 515 41.75 -27.34 15.18
CA LEU A 515 41.98 -25.90 15.02
C LEU A 515 41.10 -25.29 13.90
N ILE A 516 40.78 -26.09 12.87
CA ILE A 516 39.91 -25.66 11.77
C ILE A 516 38.44 -25.71 12.17
N THR A 517 38.01 -26.71 12.95
CA THR A 517 36.63 -26.77 13.45
C THR A 517 36.31 -25.65 14.45
N ALA A 518 37.28 -25.22 15.27
CA ALA A 518 37.07 -24.13 16.23
C ALA A 518 36.87 -22.75 15.57
N ASN A 519 37.53 -22.48 14.44
CA ASN A 519 37.41 -21.20 13.73
C ASN A 519 36.20 -21.12 12.78
N ILE A 520 35.68 -22.26 12.30
CA ILE A 520 34.46 -22.29 11.46
C ILE A 520 33.19 -22.10 12.31
N VAL A 521 33.20 -22.51 13.57
CA VAL A 521 32.05 -22.32 14.48
C VAL A 521 31.93 -20.87 15.00
N ALA A 522 33.02 -20.09 15.03
CA ALA A 522 32.98 -18.69 15.49
C ALA A 522 32.37 -17.71 14.45
N ILE A 523 32.29 -18.09 13.17
CA ILE A 523 31.78 -17.23 12.09
C ILE A 523 30.25 -17.39 11.89
N GLY A 524 29.63 -18.40 12.52
CA GLY A 524 28.21 -18.72 12.36
C GLY A 524 27.27 -18.23 13.46
N ARG A 525 27.67 -17.30 14.35
CA ARG A 525 26.86 -16.89 15.51
C ARG A 525 26.39 -15.43 15.58
N ASP A 526 26.67 -14.59 14.57
CA ASP A 526 26.21 -13.19 14.54
C ASP A 526 25.15 -12.90 13.47
N GLU A 527 24.39 -13.91 13.03
CA GLU A 527 23.16 -13.72 12.24
C GLU A 527 22.03 -14.61 12.80
N LEU A 528 21.48 -14.22 13.94
CA LEU A 528 20.08 -14.47 14.32
C LEU A 528 19.51 -13.22 14.97
#